data_AF-A0A536SAY5-F1
#
_entry.id   AF-A0A536SAY5-F1
#
_cell.length_a   1.000
_cell.length_b   1.000
_cell.length_c   1.000
_cell.angle_alpha   90.00
_cell.angle_beta   90.00
_cell.angle_gamma   90.00
#
_symmetry.space_group_name_H-M   'P 1'
#
loop_
_entity.id
_entity.type
_entity.pdbx_description
1 polymer ?
#
loop_
_entity_poly.entity_id
_entity_poly.type
_entity_poly.pdbx_seq_one_letter_code
_entity_poly.pdbx_strand_id
1 'polypeptide(L)'
;MNKNISFGEALGFWLKLGFISFGGPAGQIAIMHRVLVDERKWIEEERFLHALNFCVLLPGPEATKLATYIGWLLHGTRGGLAAGILFVLPGALLMLGLSILY
;
A
#
# COMPACT_ATOMS: atom_id res chain seq x y z
N MET A 1 -18.42 0.75 -9.49
CA MET A 1 -17.27 1.65 -9.74
C MET A 1 -17.71 3.11 -9.69
N ASN A 2 -17.94 3.66 -8.49
CA ASN A 2 -18.47 5.03 -8.34
C ASN A 2 -18.05 5.63 -6.99
N LYS A 3 -16.90 6.31 -6.97
CA LYS A 3 -16.54 7.33 -5.99
C LYS A 3 -15.34 8.07 -6.55
N ASN A 4 -15.37 9.40 -6.60
CA ASN A 4 -14.18 10.20 -6.86
C ASN A 4 -13.23 10.00 -5.67
N ILE A 5 -12.42 8.93 -5.72
CA ILE A 5 -11.43 8.64 -4.68
C ILE A 5 -10.45 9.80 -4.73
N SER A 6 -10.47 10.64 -3.69
CA SER A 6 -9.56 11.77 -3.64
C SER A 6 -8.14 11.25 -3.50
N PHE A 7 -7.23 11.74 -4.34
CA PHE A 7 -5.82 11.37 -4.30
C PHE A 7 -5.23 11.58 -2.89
N GLY A 8 -5.69 12.60 -2.16
CA GLY A 8 -5.29 12.86 -0.78
C GLY A 8 -5.70 11.76 0.21
N GLU A 9 -6.86 11.12 0.03
CA GLU A 9 -7.28 10.01 0.91
C GLU A 9 -6.42 8.76 0.68
N ALA A 10 -6.10 8.46 -0.59
CA ALA A 10 -5.22 7.35 -0.93
C ALA A 10 -3.81 7.60 -0.40
N LEU A 11 -3.26 8.81 -0.61
CA LEU A 11 -1.96 9.22 -0.04
C LEU A 11 -1.91 9.03 1.48
N GLY A 12 -2.91 9.52 2.21
CA GLY A 12 -2.98 9.38 3.66
C GLY A 12 -3.02 7.92 4.12
N PHE A 13 -3.72 7.05 3.38
CA PHE A 13 -3.72 5.61 3.64
C PHE A 13 -2.35 4.98 3.42
N TRP A 14 -1.70 5.24 2.27
CA TRP A 14 -0.38 4.68 1.97
C TRP A 14 0.69 5.12 2.96
N LEU A 15 0.65 6.40 3.36
CA LEU A 15 1.53 6.96 4.39
C LEU A 15 1.31 6.22 5.73
N LYS A 16 0.06 6.08 6.16
CA LYS A 16 -0.30 5.36 7.38
C LYS A 16 0.14 3.88 7.32
N LEU A 17 -0.04 3.22 6.18
CA LEU A 17 0.39 1.83 5.98
C LEU A 17 1.92 1.67 6.08
N GLY A 18 2.68 2.64 5.56
CA GLY A 18 4.14 2.69 5.73
C GLY A 18 4.56 2.84 7.19
N PHE A 19 3.85 3.66 7.98
CA PHE A 19 4.10 3.77 9.44
C PHE A 19 3.68 2.51 10.22
N ILE A 20 2.62 1.83 9.79
CA ILE A 20 2.10 0.59 10.41
C ILE A 20 2.70 -0.64 9.72
N SER A 21 3.88 -0.53 9.11
CA SER A 21 4.56 -1.67 8.48
C SER A 21 5.11 -2.71 9.47
N PHE A 22 4.79 -2.59 10.76
CA PHE A 22 5.12 -3.53 11.82
C PHE A 22 4.07 -4.66 11.89
N GLY A 23 4.52 -5.93 11.93
CA GLY A 23 3.64 -7.11 11.91
C GLY A 23 3.88 -8.08 10.75
N GLY A 24 4.87 -7.80 9.90
CA GLY A 24 5.27 -8.65 8.78
C GLY A 24 4.36 -8.54 7.54
N PRO A 25 4.72 -9.21 6.43
CA PRO A 25 3.99 -9.09 5.16
C PRO A 25 2.52 -9.50 5.25
N ALA A 26 2.22 -10.57 6.00
CA ALA A 26 0.85 -11.06 6.18
C ALA A 26 -0.05 -10.04 6.91
N GLY A 27 0.48 -9.37 7.94
CA GLY A 27 -0.25 -8.31 8.65
C GLY A 27 -0.54 -7.10 7.76
N GLN A 28 0.42 -6.70 6.93
CA GLN A 28 0.24 -5.60 5.98
C GLN A 28 -0.83 -5.93 4.94
N ILE A 29 -0.81 -7.16 4.38
CA ILE A 29 -1.82 -7.62 3.41
C ILE A 29 -3.22 -7.66 4.06
N ALA A 30 -3.33 -8.13 5.30
CA ALA A 30 -4.60 -8.16 6.02
C ALA A 30 -5.18 -6.75 6.27
N ILE A 31 -4.32 -5.78 6.65
CA ILE A 31 -4.73 -4.38 6.79
C ILE A 31 -5.18 -3.81 5.44
N MET A 32 -4.46 -4.12 4.38
CA MET A 32 -4.83 -3.69 3.03
C MET A 32 -6.18 -4.27 2.60
N HIS A 33 -6.42 -5.57 2.79
CA HIS A 33 -7.72 -6.19 2.48
C HIS A 33 -8.84 -5.51 3.27
N ARG A 34 -8.73 -5.47 4.59
CA ARG A 34 -9.75 -4.85 5.47
C ARG A 34 -10.04 -3.39 5.10
N VAL A 35 -9.00 -2.57 4.91
CA VAL A 35 -9.23 -1.14 4.66
C VAL A 35 -9.69 -0.88 3.23
N LEU A 36 -9.09 -1.53 2.23
CA LEU A 36 -9.37 -1.26 0.82
C LEU A 36 -10.65 -1.93 0.33
N VAL A 37 -10.99 -3.11 0.87
CA VAL A 37 -12.16 -3.92 0.50
C VAL A 37 -13.31 -3.67 1.46
N ASP A 38 -13.14 -3.86 2.77
CA ASP A 38 -14.27 -3.79 3.72
C ASP A 38 -14.65 -2.35 4.10
N GLU A 39 -13.69 -1.57 4.61
CA GLU A 39 -13.97 -0.26 5.19
C GLU A 39 -14.19 0.81 4.12
N ARG A 40 -13.27 0.92 3.16
CA ARG A 40 -13.30 1.96 2.12
C ARG A 40 -14.04 1.53 0.86
N LYS A 41 -14.15 0.22 0.61
CA LYS A 41 -14.75 -0.36 -0.61
C LYS A 41 -14.22 0.28 -1.90
N TRP A 42 -12.92 0.56 -1.91
CA TRP A 42 -12.23 1.15 -3.06
C TRP A 42 -11.99 0.09 -4.15
N ILE A 43 -11.83 -1.17 -3.76
CA ILE A 43 -11.60 -2.31 -4.64
C ILE A 43 -12.52 -3.46 -4.19
N GLU A 44 -13.09 -4.19 -5.15
CA GLU A 44 -13.88 -5.39 -4.88
C GLU A 44 -12.98 -6.55 -4.45
N GLU A 45 -13.52 -7.44 -3.61
CA GLU A 45 -12.76 -8.57 -3.06
C GLU A 45 -12.10 -9.45 -4.13
N GLU A 46 -12.82 -9.81 -5.20
CA GLU A 46 -12.26 -10.57 -6.32
C GLU A 46 -11.05 -9.87 -6.94
N ARG A 47 -11.13 -8.55 -7.11
CA ARG A 47 -10.08 -7.76 -7.76
C ARG A 47 -8.85 -7.61 -6.86
N PHE A 48 -9.06 -7.56 -5.54
CA PHE A 48 -7.98 -7.63 -4.55
C PHE A 48 -7.31 -9.00 -4.55
N LEU A 49 -8.09 -10.09 -4.53
CA LEU A 49 -7.56 -11.46 -4.55
C LEU A 49 -6.79 -11.77 -5.83
N HIS A 50 -7.27 -11.28 -6.98
CA HIS A 50 -6.54 -11.36 -8.25
C HIS A 50 -5.19 -10.63 -8.18
N ALA A 51 -5.16 -9.43 -7.62
CA ALA A 51 -3.92 -8.67 -7.43
C ALA A 51 -2.95 -9.40 -6.47
N LEU A 52 -3.48 -9.98 -5.39
CA LEU A 52 -2.71 -10.74 -4.42
C LEU A 52 -2.07 -11.98 -5.05
N ASN A 53 -2.87 -12.81 -5.72
CA ASN A 53 -2.38 -13.99 -6.42
C ASN A 53 -1.28 -13.61 -7.43
N PHE A 54 -1.44 -12.51 -8.16
CA PHE A 54 -0.42 -12.01 -9.08
C PHE A 54 0.88 -11.60 -8.35
N CYS A 55 0.78 -10.93 -7.20
CA CYS A 55 1.94 -10.47 -6.44
C CYS A 55 2.71 -11.60 -5.74
N VAL A 56 2.02 -12.68 -5.39
CA VAL A 56 2.59 -13.93 -4.83
C VAL A 56 3.30 -14.74 -5.92
N LEU A 57 2.82 -14.71 -7.17
CA LEU A 57 3.50 -15.34 -8.31
C LEU A 57 4.82 -14.66 -8.68
N LEU A 58 4.90 -13.34 -8.50
CA LEU A 58 6.15 -12.59 -8.71
C LEU A 58 7.10 -12.80 -7.53
N PRO A 59 8.39 -13.16 -7.74
CA PRO A 59 9.36 -13.17 -6.64
C PRO A 59 9.60 -11.74 -6.11
N GLY A 60 9.68 -11.59 -4.78
CA GLY A 60 9.97 -10.31 -4.11
C GLY A 60 8.97 -9.92 -3.01
N PRO A 61 9.08 -8.72 -2.41
CA PRO A 61 8.27 -8.29 -1.26
C PRO A 61 6.78 -8.16 -1.63
N GLU A 62 5.97 -9.14 -1.21
CA GLU A 62 4.56 -9.28 -1.61
C GLU A 62 3.72 -8.05 -1.26
N ALA A 63 3.80 -7.58 -0.01
CA ALA A 63 3.02 -6.43 0.47
C ALA A 63 3.35 -5.13 -0.29
N THR A 64 4.62 -4.88 -0.60
CA THR A 64 5.04 -3.68 -1.35
C THR A 64 4.60 -3.74 -2.82
N LYS A 65 4.68 -4.92 -3.45
CA LYS A 65 4.16 -5.13 -4.81
C LYS A 65 2.65 -4.91 -4.86
N LEU A 66 1.93 -5.51 -3.91
CA LEU A 66 0.48 -5.35 -3.78
C LEU A 66 0.10 -3.88 -3.57
N ALA A 67 0.82 -3.17 -2.69
CA ALA A 67 0.57 -1.76 -2.41
C ALA A 67 0.79 -0.89 -3.65
N THR A 68 1.88 -1.12 -4.37
CA THR A 68 2.19 -0.40 -5.62
C THR A 68 1.16 -0.68 -6.71
N TYR A 69 0.76 -1.94 -6.88
CA TYR A 69 -0.23 -2.35 -7.89
C TYR A 69 -1.62 -1.79 -7.59
N ILE A 70 -2.05 -1.83 -6.33
CA ILE A 70 -3.33 -1.24 -5.91
C ILE A 70 -3.28 0.29 -6.01
N GLY A 71 -2.18 0.92 -5.61
CA GLY A 71 -1.98 2.35 -5.84
C GLY A 71 -2.12 2.72 -7.32
N TRP A 72 -1.58 1.87 -8.21
CA TRP A 72 -1.72 2.05 -9.65
C TRP A 72 -3.16 1.85 -10.13
N LEU A 73 -3.89 0.88 -9.58
CA LEU A 73 -5.29 0.64 -9.91
C LEU A 73 -6.20 1.81 -9.50
N LEU A 74 -5.88 2.51 -8.40
CA LEU A 74 -6.70 3.59 -7.85
C LEU A 74 -6.52 4.94 -8.60
N HIS A 75 -5.28 5.31 -8.94
CA HIS A 75 -4.97 6.63 -9.54
C HIS A 75 -3.97 6.56 -10.71
N GLY A 76 -3.82 5.40 -11.34
CA GLY A 76 -2.86 5.19 -12.42
C GLY A 76 -1.41 5.31 -11.96
N THR A 77 -0.52 5.70 -12.87
CA THR A 77 0.94 5.81 -12.61
C THR A 77 1.28 6.70 -11.42
N ARG A 78 0.51 7.77 -11.19
CA ARG A 78 0.69 8.68 -10.04
C ARG A 78 0.39 8.01 -8.71
N GLY A 79 -0.68 7.20 -8.64
CA GLY A 79 -1.05 6.46 -7.44
C GLY A 79 -0.07 5.33 -7.13
N GLY A 80 0.39 4.61 -8.14
CA GLY A 80 1.37 3.53 -7.97
C GLY A 80 2.70 4.05 -7.45
N LEU A 81 3.21 5.12 -8.05
CA LEU A 81 4.46 5.74 -7.61
C LEU A 81 4.34 6.30 -6.18
N ALA A 82 3.25 6.99 -5.89
CA ALA A 82 3.00 7.53 -4.56
C ALA A 82 2.88 6.41 -3.50
N ALA A 83 2.14 5.34 -3.78
CA ALA A 83 1.99 4.21 -2.89
C ALA A 83 3.33 3.52 -2.59
N GLY A 84 4.13 3.25 -3.62
CA GLY A 84 5.44 2.61 -3.46
C GLY A 84 6.42 3.49 -2.68
N ILE A 85 6.49 4.79 -2.99
CA ILE A 85 7.34 5.74 -2.27
C ILE A 85 6.89 5.84 -0.81
N LEU A 86 5.62 6.11 -0.55
CA LEU A 86 5.08 6.30 0.80
C LEU A 86 5.18 5.06 1.68
N PHE A 87 5.23 3.88 1.08
CA PHE A 87 5.46 2.64 1.79
C PHE A 87 6.90 2.54 2.34
N VAL A 88 7.90 2.97 1.56
CA VAL A 88 9.33 2.88 1.92
C VAL A 88 9.82 4.10 2.72
N LEU A 89 9.27 5.27 2.41
CA LEU A 89 9.67 6.58 2.94
C LEU A 89 9.70 6.67 4.48
N PRO A 90 8.72 6.15 5.26
CA PRO A 90 8.79 6.22 6.72
C PRO A 90 9.94 5.39 7.30
N GLY A 91 10.23 4.22 6.74
CA GLY A 91 11.39 3.42 7.13
C GLY A 91 12.72 4.13 6.83
N ALA A 92 12.82 4.74 5.64
CA ALA A 92 13.98 5.53 5.25
C ALA A 92 14.19 6.76 6.13
N LEU A 93 13.12 7.51 6.44
CA LEU A 93 13.18 8.67 7.33
C LEU A 93 13.60 8.30 8.75
N LEU A 94 13.08 7.19 9.29
CA LEU A 94 13.48 6.70 10.60
C LEU A 94 14.97 6.33 10.62
N MET A 95 15.44 5.55 9.65
CA MET A 95 16.86 5.20 9.49
C MET A 95 17.75 6.42 9.39
N LEU A 96 17.37 7.41 8.57
CA LEU A 96 18.14 8.62 8.35
C LEU A 96 18.16 9.50 9.61
N GLY A 97 17.03 9.63 10.32
CA GLY A 97 16.96 10.34 11.59
C GLY A 97 17.84 9.71 12.68
N LEU A 98 17.81 8.38 12.79
CA LEU A 98 18.71 7.62 13.67
C LEU A 98 20.19 7.82 13.29
N SER A 99 20.50 7.84 11.99
CA SER A 99 21.87 8.05 11.49
C SER A 99 22.40 9.47 11.68
N ILE A 100 21.54 10.49 11.70
CA ILE A 100 21.96 11.87 12.03
C ILE A 100 22.17 12.02 13.54
N LEU A 101 21.40 11.27 14.34
CA LEU A 101 21.45 11.33 15.80
C LEU A 101 22.63 10.54 16.39
N TYR A 102 23.11 9.51 15.68
CA TYR A 102 24.30 8.71 16.00
C TYR A 102 25.58 9.38 15.51
#